data_AF-A0A2E8RZB2-F1
#
_entry.id   AF-A0A2E8RZB2-F1
#
_cell.length_a   1.000
_cell.length_b   1.000
_cell.length_c   1.000
_cell.angle_alpha   90.00
_cell.angle_beta   90.00
_cell.angle_gamma   90.00
#
_symmetry.space_group_name_H-M   'P 1'
#
loop_
_entity.id
_entity.type
_entity.pdbx_description
1 polymer ?
#
loop_
_entity_poly.entity_id
_entity_poly.type
_entity_poly.pdbx_seq_one_letter_code
_entity_poly.pdbx_strand_id
1 'polypeptide(L)'
;MSPPPRRKGPSKNPSVEHEPHLQGGGFQADPSEAKVEKKIRPERPDDQVDHNVWEEPTLFPESQTSPPPDAATYERWLTGHMDRTSPGQRQWNTLLVALAAGPFALFGAMFNGVELEHIFFTVLVVSVIGPTVEETMKIALATWVVEKRPFRFGSGRHILFCGAFSGFVFAAVENFLYLNVYVPNPSENLILWRWTVCVALHTGCSVLASVGLARVWKESMEARKRPQIGRALPYLIMAIAIHGLYNGSAVLLAAFGVDF
;
A
#
# COMPACT_ATOMS: atom_id res chain seq x y z
N MET A 1 -41.32 -45.95 19.85
CA MET A 1 -40.20 -45.42 19.03
C MET A 1 -39.09 -45.02 19.98
N SER A 2 -37.93 -45.68 19.90
CA SER A 2 -36.77 -45.37 20.75
C SER A 2 -36.03 -44.15 20.19
N PRO A 3 -35.55 -43.23 21.04
CA PRO A 3 -34.78 -42.08 20.58
C PRO A 3 -33.46 -42.52 19.93
N PRO A 4 -32.99 -41.82 18.89
CA PRO A 4 -31.72 -42.13 18.26
C PRO A 4 -30.56 -41.99 19.26
N PRO A 5 -29.51 -42.83 19.15
CA PRO A 5 -28.36 -42.77 20.03
C PRO A 5 -27.67 -41.40 19.93
N ARG A 6 -27.33 -40.81 21.08
CA ARG A 6 -26.55 -39.57 21.15
C ARG A 6 -25.16 -39.81 20.54
N ARG A 7 -24.80 -39.02 19.52
CA ARG A 7 -23.43 -38.99 18.99
C ARG A 7 -22.46 -38.63 20.12
N LYS A 8 -21.42 -39.45 20.34
CA LYS A 8 -20.28 -39.07 21.17
C LYS A 8 -19.62 -37.86 20.51
N GLY A 9 -19.51 -36.76 21.25
CA GLY A 9 -18.77 -35.58 20.80
C GLY A 9 -17.28 -35.93 20.59
N PRO A 10 -16.54 -35.07 19.87
CA PRO A 10 -15.12 -35.27 19.64
C PRO A 10 -14.39 -35.46 20.97
N SER A 11 -13.43 -36.37 20.98
CA SER A 11 -12.54 -36.58 22.12
C SER A 11 -11.88 -35.25 22.47
N LYS A 12 -11.97 -34.83 23.74
CA LYS A 12 -11.25 -33.66 24.25
C LYS A 12 -9.77 -33.97 24.55
N ASN A 13 -9.32 -35.19 24.26
CA ASN A 13 -7.93 -35.58 24.47
C ASN A 13 -7.07 -34.96 23.35
N PRO A 14 -6.13 -34.04 23.66
CA PRO A 14 -5.28 -33.41 22.66
C PRO A 14 -4.11 -34.31 22.20
N SER A 15 -4.06 -35.58 22.62
CA SER A 15 -3.01 -36.51 22.19
C SER A 15 -3.06 -36.77 20.69
N VAL A 16 -1.90 -36.67 20.04
CA VAL A 16 -1.69 -36.99 18.62
C VAL A 16 -2.09 -38.43 18.27
N GLU A 17 -1.98 -39.37 19.21
CA GLU A 17 -2.37 -40.78 19.02
C GLU A 17 -3.88 -40.95 18.80
N HIS A 18 -4.67 -39.93 19.17
CA HIS A 18 -6.12 -39.92 19.01
C HIS A 18 -6.57 -39.11 17.79
N GLU A 19 -5.64 -38.71 16.92
CA GLU A 19 -6.03 -38.04 15.70
C GLU A 19 -6.86 -38.96 14.79
N PRO A 20 -7.98 -38.46 14.21
CA PRO A 20 -8.90 -39.28 13.42
C PRO A 20 -8.22 -40.08 12.30
N HIS A 21 -7.16 -39.52 11.70
CA HIS A 21 -6.44 -40.13 10.60
C HIS A 21 -5.57 -41.34 11.01
N LEU A 22 -5.27 -41.51 12.31
CA LEU A 22 -4.50 -42.65 12.85
C LEU A 22 -5.38 -43.79 13.36
N GLN A 23 -6.68 -43.57 13.58
CA GLN A 23 -7.57 -44.55 14.22
C GLN A 23 -8.11 -45.65 13.30
N GLY A 24 -7.58 -45.79 12.07
CA GLY A 24 -7.92 -46.89 11.15
C GLY A 24 -9.38 -46.94 10.64
N GLY A 25 -10.26 -46.04 11.12
CA GLY A 25 -11.69 -46.02 10.83
C GLY A 25 -12.09 -45.37 9.49
N GLY A 26 -11.12 -44.94 8.70
CA GLY A 26 -11.34 -44.16 7.49
C GLY A 26 -11.82 -42.73 7.78
N PHE A 27 -11.76 -41.88 6.76
CA PHE A 27 -12.24 -40.50 6.87
C PHE A 27 -13.78 -40.48 6.99
N GLN A 28 -14.30 -39.92 8.09
CA GLN A 28 -15.72 -39.59 8.23
C GLN A 28 -15.88 -38.07 8.16
N ALA A 29 -16.41 -37.58 7.04
CA ALA A 29 -16.72 -36.16 6.87
C ALA A 29 -17.67 -35.70 7.97
N ASP A 30 -17.39 -34.54 8.58
CA ASP A 30 -18.30 -33.96 9.56
C ASP A 30 -19.54 -33.43 8.80
N PRO A 31 -20.77 -33.82 9.15
CA PRO A 31 -21.97 -33.24 8.54
C PRO A 31 -22.07 -31.72 8.67
N SER A 32 -21.31 -31.11 9.59
CA SER A 32 -21.16 -29.65 9.66
C SER A 32 -20.38 -29.08 8.46
N GLU A 33 -19.41 -29.80 7.91
CA GLU A 33 -18.64 -29.40 6.72
C GLU A 33 -19.55 -29.28 5.50
N ALA A 34 -20.49 -30.21 5.30
CA ALA A 34 -21.49 -30.14 4.22
C ALA A 34 -22.42 -28.91 4.36
N LYS A 35 -22.62 -28.39 5.57
CA LYS A 35 -23.37 -27.14 5.80
C LYS A 35 -22.51 -25.91 5.50
N VAL A 36 -21.22 -25.99 5.77
CA VAL A 36 -20.25 -24.93 5.45
C VAL A 36 -20.08 -24.85 3.94
N GLU A 37 -19.91 -25.98 3.25
CA GLU A 37 -19.77 -26.06 1.80
C GLU A 37 -20.93 -25.39 1.06
N LYS A 38 -22.18 -25.62 1.52
CA LYS A 38 -23.37 -24.92 0.99
C LYS A 38 -23.40 -23.41 1.25
N LYS A 39 -22.64 -22.93 2.23
CA LYS A 39 -22.49 -21.50 2.57
C LYS A 39 -21.27 -20.86 1.95
N ILE A 40 -20.28 -21.64 1.51
CA ILE A 40 -19.11 -21.14 0.80
C ILE A 40 -19.63 -20.55 -0.49
N ARG A 41 -19.64 -19.21 -0.55
CA ARG A 41 -19.86 -18.52 -1.81
C ARG A 41 -18.71 -18.88 -2.73
N PRO A 42 -18.95 -19.12 -4.02
CA PRO A 42 -17.85 -19.28 -4.96
C PRO A 42 -16.90 -18.09 -4.81
N GLU A 43 -15.63 -18.38 -4.58
CA GLU A 43 -14.59 -17.37 -4.47
C GLU A 43 -14.61 -16.50 -5.71
N ARG A 44 -14.40 -15.21 -5.54
CA ARG A 44 -14.30 -14.33 -6.70
C ARG A 44 -13.02 -14.69 -7.46
N PRO A 45 -12.99 -14.54 -8.79
CA PRO A 45 -11.77 -14.79 -9.56
C PRO A 45 -10.55 -14.02 -9.05
N ASP A 46 -10.76 -12.83 -8.46
CA ASP A 46 -9.69 -12.04 -7.83
C ASP A 46 -9.13 -12.69 -6.57
N ASP A 47 -9.98 -13.32 -5.75
CA ASP A 47 -9.58 -13.96 -4.49
C ASP A 47 -8.81 -15.26 -4.77
N GLN A 48 -9.22 -16.01 -5.81
CA GLN A 48 -8.57 -17.26 -6.22
C GLN A 48 -7.10 -17.07 -6.58
N VAL A 49 -6.76 -15.94 -7.18
CA VAL A 49 -5.38 -15.66 -7.61
C VAL A 49 -4.50 -15.43 -6.41
N ASP A 50 -5.00 -14.78 -5.36
CA ASP A 50 -4.29 -14.54 -4.09
C ASP A 50 -4.06 -15.80 -3.26
N HIS A 51 -4.84 -16.86 -3.50
CA HIS A 51 -4.74 -18.14 -2.79
C HIS A 51 -4.37 -19.30 -3.71
N ASN A 52 -3.77 -19.02 -4.87
CA ASN A 52 -3.41 -20.07 -5.81
C ASN A 52 -2.16 -20.83 -5.31
N VAL A 53 -2.24 -22.15 -5.31
CA VAL A 53 -1.12 -23.04 -4.94
C VAL A 53 -0.05 -23.11 -6.02
N TRP A 54 -0.39 -22.75 -7.26
CA TRP A 54 0.48 -22.90 -8.44
C TRP A 54 1.67 -21.95 -8.46
N GLU A 55 1.62 -20.88 -7.66
CA GLU A 55 2.69 -19.89 -7.51
C GLU A 55 3.44 -20.02 -6.19
N GLU A 56 3.14 -21.05 -5.39
CA GLU A 56 3.86 -21.32 -4.15
C GLU A 56 5.23 -21.96 -4.45
N PRO A 57 6.35 -21.27 -4.14
CA PRO A 57 7.69 -21.76 -4.48
C PRO A 57 8.05 -23.09 -3.82
N THR A 58 7.39 -23.40 -2.69
CA THR A 58 7.59 -24.61 -1.91
C THR A 58 6.88 -25.84 -2.49
N LEU A 59 5.76 -25.64 -3.20
CA LEU A 59 4.96 -26.73 -3.76
C LEU A 59 5.38 -27.08 -5.18
N PHE A 60 5.83 -26.09 -5.95
CA PHE A 60 6.22 -26.26 -7.34
C PHE A 60 7.63 -25.68 -7.55
N PRO A 61 8.69 -26.50 -7.36
CA PRO A 61 10.02 -26.13 -7.83
C PRO A 61 9.95 -25.83 -9.32
N GLU A 62 10.69 -24.82 -9.81
CA GLU A 62 10.67 -24.31 -11.21
C GLU A 62 10.77 -25.39 -12.31
N SER A 63 11.14 -26.62 -11.97
CA SER A 63 11.44 -27.71 -12.89
C SER A 63 10.28 -28.66 -13.22
N GLN A 64 9.11 -28.60 -12.56
CA GLN A 64 8.08 -29.63 -12.76
C GLN A 64 6.66 -29.09 -12.93
N THR A 65 6.19 -29.20 -14.17
CA THR A 65 4.81 -29.05 -14.69
C THR A 65 4.31 -27.62 -14.88
N SER A 66 4.01 -27.29 -16.15
CA SER A 66 3.21 -26.11 -16.49
C SER A 66 1.83 -26.25 -15.85
N PRO A 67 1.29 -25.17 -15.23
CA PRO A 67 -0.02 -25.22 -14.61
C PRO A 67 -1.10 -25.60 -15.64
N PRO A 68 -2.13 -26.37 -15.24
CA PRO A 68 -3.14 -26.86 -16.17
C PRO A 68 -3.88 -25.70 -16.87
N PRO A 69 -4.51 -25.91 -18.04
CA PRO A 69 -5.12 -24.83 -18.85
C PRO A 69 -6.18 -23.98 -18.13
N ASP A 70 -6.79 -24.52 -17.09
CA ASP A 70 -7.83 -23.93 -16.25
C ASP A 70 -7.31 -23.35 -14.92
N ALA A 71 -6.03 -23.53 -14.59
CA ALA A 71 -5.43 -22.96 -13.39
C ALA A 71 -5.55 -21.42 -13.34
N ALA A 72 -5.95 -20.92 -12.18
CA ALA A 72 -5.99 -19.49 -11.87
C ALA A 72 -4.58 -18.97 -11.55
N THR A 73 -3.77 -18.75 -12.59
CA THR A 73 -2.45 -18.11 -12.45
C THR A 73 -2.56 -16.59 -12.50
N TYR A 74 -1.63 -15.89 -11.86
CA TYR A 74 -1.56 -14.43 -11.88
C TYR A 74 -1.39 -13.90 -13.30
N GLU A 75 -0.59 -14.57 -14.14
CA GLU A 75 -0.41 -14.18 -15.55
C GLU A 75 -1.74 -14.16 -16.32
N ARG A 76 -2.54 -15.22 -16.21
CA ARG A 76 -3.84 -15.34 -16.90
C ARG A 76 -4.83 -14.32 -16.37
N TRP A 77 -4.87 -14.15 -15.04
CA TRP A 77 -5.69 -13.13 -14.40
C TRP A 77 -5.33 -11.72 -14.87
N LEU A 78 -4.04 -11.38 -14.89
CA LEU A 78 -3.56 -10.06 -15.28
C LEU A 78 -3.86 -9.79 -16.76
N THR A 79 -3.61 -10.76 -17.63
CA THR A 79 -3.88 -10.67 -19.07
C THR A 79 -5.37 -10.45 -19.31
N GLY A 80 -6.23 -11.27 -18.70
CA GLY A 80 -7.68 -11.12 -18.82
C GLY A 80 -8.19 -9.76 -18.33
N HIS A 81 -7.59 -9.20 -17.28
CA HIS A 81 -7.93 -7.86 -16.80
C HIS A 81 -7.44 -6.75 -17.74
N MET A 82 -6.25 -6.89 -18.32
CA MET A 82 -5.71 -5.92 -19.28
C MET A 82 -6.56 -5.84 -20.54
N ASP A 83 -7.04 -6.96 -21.04
CA ASP A 83 -7.88 -7.05 -22.23
C ASP A 83 -9.26 -6.41 -21.99
N ARG A 84 -9.78 -6.50 -20.76
CA ARG A 84 -11.06 -5.90 -20.36
C ARG A 84 -10.97 -4.42 -20.00
N THR A 85 -9.77 -3.93 -19.67
CA THR A 85 -9.60 -2.56 -19.17
C THR A 85 -9.26 -1.59 -20.31
N SER A 86 -10.21 -0.72 -20.64
CA SER A 86 -10.07 0.25 -21.72
C SER A 86 -9.09 1.38 -21.36
N PRO A 87 -8.46 2.06 -22.35
CA PRO A 87 -7.60 3.20 -22.09
C PRO A 87 -8.28 4.33 -21.30
N GLY A 88 -9.55 4.62 -21.60
CA GLY A 88 -10.34 5.62 -20.89
C GLY A 88 -10.56 5.28 -19.41
N GLN A 89 -10.83 4.00 -19.10
CA GLN A 89 -10.91 3.54 -17.71
C GLN A 89 -9.58 3.73 -16.97
N ARG A 90 -8.44 3.48 -17.63
CA ARG A 90 -7.11 3.69 -17.02
C ARG A 90 -6.85 5.17 -16.73
N GLN A 91 -7.21 6.06 -17.64
CA GLN A 91 -7.11 7.52 -17.42
C GLN A 91 -7.99 7.96 -16.26
N TRP A 92 -9.24 7.49 -16.21
CA TRP A 92 -10.16 7.80 -15.13
C TRP A 92 -9.64 7.31 -13.77
N ASN A 93 -9.11 6.08 -13.71
CA ASN A 93 -8.49 5.54 -12.50
C ASN A 93 -7.31 6.39 -12.03
N THR A 94 -6.44 6.84 -12.96
CA THR A 94 -5.34 7.75 -12.64
C THR A 94 -5.83 9.05 -12.00
N LEU A 95 -6.87 9.66 -12.58
CA LEU A 95 -7.45 10.90 -12.04
C LEU A 95 -8.04 10.69 -10.64
N LEU A 96 -8.80 9.60 -10.44
CA LEU A 96 -9.36 9.26 -9.14
C LEU A 96 -8.26 9.05 -8.08
N VAL A 97 -7.20 8.32 -8.42
CA VAL A 97 -6.08 8.09 -7.51
C VAL A 97 -5.37 9.39 -7.17
N ALA A 98 -5.09 10.23 -8.18
CA ALA A 98 -4.44 11.51 -7.97
C ALA A 98 -5.25 12.42 -7.03
N LEU A 99 -6.58 12.51 -7.25
CA LEU A 99 -7.48 13.33 -6.45
C LEU A 99 -7.65 12.81 -5.01
N ALA A 100 -7.62 11.49 -4.81
CA ALA A 100 -7.82 10.90 -3.49
C ALA A 100 -6.53 10.84 -2.64
N ALA A 101 -5.36 10.72 -3.28
CA ALA A 101 -4.09 10.56 -2.57
C ALA A 101 -3.70 11.80 -1.74
N GLY A 102 -3.86 13.01 -2.31
CA GLY A 102 -3.52 14.26 -1.63
C GLY A 102 -4.28 14.49 -0.32
N PRO A 103 -5.63 14.42 -0.30
CA PRO A 103 -6.41 14.54 0.93
C PRO A 103 -6.13 13.44 1.96
N PHE A 104 -5.79 12.23 1.53
CA PHE A 104 -5.49 11.13 2.44
C PHE A 104 -4.21 11.40 3.26
N ALA A 105 -3.24 12.12 2.67
CA ALA A 105 -2.03 12.54 3.37
C ALA A 105 -2.27 13.59 4.47
N LEU A 106 -3.43 14.26 4.48
CA LEU A 106 -3.82 15.19 5.56
C LEU A 106 -3.99 14.49 6.90
N PHE A 107 -4.41 13.22 6.91
CA PHE A 107 -4.44 12.43 8.14
C PHE A 107 -3.05 12.27 8.75
N GLY A 108 -2.00 12.22 7.93
CA GLY A 108 -0.62 12.23 8.40
C GLY A 108 -0.24 13.55 9.07
N ALA A 109 -0.62 14.68 8.47
CA ALA A 109 -0.32 16.02 9.00
C ALA A 109 -0.96 16.28 10.38
N MET A 110 -2.11 15.68 10.69
CA MET A 110 -2.76 15.81 12.00
C MET A 110 -1.94 15.22 13.16
N PHE A 111 -1.02 14.28 12.89
CA PHE A 111 -0.16 13.71 13.92
C PHE A 111 1.06 14.59 14.26
N ASN A 112 1.37 15.61 13.46
CA ASN A 112 2.53 16.48 13.66
C ASN A 112 2.27 17.66 14.62
N GLY A 113 1.03 17.86 15.07
CA GLY A 113 0.64 18.99 15.96
C GLY A 113 0.96 18.80 17.45
N VAL A 114 1.77 17.81 17.81
CA VAL A 114 2.14 17.57 19.22
C VAL A 114 3.28 18.51 19.60
N GLU A 115 2.99 19.51 20.42
CA GLU A 115 4.03 20.35 21.03
C GLU A 115 4.87 19.49 21.99
N LEU A 116 6.16 19.34 21.69
CA LEU A 116 7.11 18.63 22.53
C LEU A 116 8.05 19.65 23.17
N GLU A 117 8.15 19.63 24.50
CA GLU A 117 8.96 20.59 25.29
C GLU A 117 10.48 20.44 25.04
N HIS A 118 10.92 19.35 24.41
CA HIS A 118 12.33 19.03 24.23
C HIS A 118 12.75 19.13 22.75
N ILE A 119 13.69 20.03 22.45
CA ILE A 119 14.22 20.27 21.10
C ILE A 119 14.70 19.01 20.38
N PHE A 120 15.35 18.08 21.09
CA PHE A 120 15.80 16.80 20.52
C PHE A 120 14.63 15.95 20.01
N PHE A 121 13.53 15.90 20.76
CA PHE A 121 12.33 15.17 20.36
C PHE A 121 11.61 15.89 19.21
N THR A 122 11.58 17.22 19.21
CA THR A 122 11.04 18.01 18.09
C THR A 122 11.81 17.72 16.79
N VAL A 123 13.14 17.74 16.82
CA VAL A 123 13.97 17.41 15.64
C VAL A 123 13.71 15.97 15.19
N LEU A 124 13.65 14.99 16.09
CA LEU A 124 13.37 13.61 15.72
C LEU A 124 11.99 13.47 15.03
N VAL A 125 10.96 14.09 15.58
CA VAL A 125 9.61 14.02 15.02
C VAL A 125 9.55 14.72 13.66
N VAL A 126 10.04 15.95 13.58
CA VAL A 126 9.94 16.80 12.38
C VAL A 126 10.86 16.32 11.24
N SER A 127 11.99 15.70 11.56
CA SER A 127 12.98 15.26 10.57
C SER A 127 12.91 13.78 10.22
N VAL A 128 12.24 12.93 11.01
CA VAL A 128 12.18 11.48 10.74
C VAL A 128 10.75 10.97 10.71
N ILE A 129 10.01 11.13 11.79
CA ILE A 129 8.68 10.52 11.92
C ILE A 129 7.67 11.18 10.97
N GLY A 130 7.56 12.50 10.98
CA GLY A 130 6.68 13.27 10.11
C GLY A 130 6.92 12.96 8.63
N PRO A 131 8.14 13.17 8.11
CA PRO A 131 8.50 12.83 6.74
C PRO A 131 8.22 11.37 6.37
N THR A 132 8.47 10.41 7.27
CA THR A 132 8.16 9.00 7.03
C THR A 132 6.66 8.78 6.81
N VAL A 133 5.82 9.30 7.70
CA VAL A 133 4.36 9.18 7.60
C VAL A 133 3.88 9.87 6.34
N GLU A 134 4.31 11.10 6.10
CA GLU A 134 3.83 11.91 4.98
C GLU A 134 4.20 11.31 3.63
N GLU A 135 5.47 10.93 3.41
CA GLU A 135 5.89 10.34 2.14
C GLU A 135 5.23 8.98 1.90
N THR A 136 5.01 8.18 2.96
CA THR A 136 4.26 6.91 2.84
C THR A 136 2.81 7.17 2.43
N MET A 137 2.15 8.13 3.06
CA MET A 137 0.74 8.43 2.80
C MET A 137 0.52 9.05 1.42
N LYS A 138 1.43 9.90 0.94
CA LYS A 138 1.37 10.51 -0.40
C LYS A 138 1.32 9.47 -1.52
N ILE A 139 1.99 8.32 -1.35
CA ILE A 139 2.01 7.26 -2.37
C ILE A 139 1.10 6.06 -2.04
N ALA A 140 0.51 5.98 -0.85
CA ALA A 140 -0.19 4.79 -0.37
C ALA A 140 -1.25 4.25 -1.34
N LEU A 141 -2.08 5.15 -1.91
CA LEU A 141 -3.13 4.74 -2.84
C LEU A 141 -2.56 4.24 -4.18
N ALA A 142 -1.52 4.90 -4.70
CA ALA A 142 -0.84 4.44 -5.91
C ALA A 142 -0.18 3.08 -5.67
N THR A 143 0.45 2.89 -4.51
CA THR A 143 1.05 1.62 -4.08
C THR A 143 0.00 0.52 -4.03
N TRP A 144 -1.16 0.76 -3.40
CA TRP A 144 -2.27 -0.18 -3.35
C TRP A 144 -2.77 -0.57 -4.75
N VAL A 145 -2.89 0.40 -5.67
CA VAL A 145 -3.28 0.10 -7.05
C VAL A 145 -2.21 -0.73 -7.76
N VAL A 146 -0.93 -0.40 -7.61
CA VAL A 146 0.14 -1.19 -8.23
C VAL A 146 0.19 -2.60 -7.66
N GLU A 147 0.05 -2.77 -6.34
CA GLU A 147 0.10 -4.07 -5.67
C GLU A 147 -1.09 -4.94 -6.03
N LYS A 148 -2.32 -4.40 -5.95
CA LYS A 148 -3.54 -5.21 -6.05
C LYS A 148 -4.18 -5.19 -7.44
N ARG A 149 -3.99 -4.11 -8.20
CA ARG A 149 -4.70 -3.89 -9.48
C ARG A 149 -3.83 -3.16 -10.53
N PRO A 150 -2.62 -3.67 -10.85
CA PRO A 150 -1.65 -2.94 -11.68
C PRO A 150 -2.16 -2.63 -13.09
N PHE A 151 -3.08 -3.43 -13.62
CA PHE A 151 -3.75 -3.21 -14.91
C PHE A 151 -4.59 -1.92 -14.97
N ARG A 152 -4.90 -1.29 -13.83
CA ARG A 152 -5.60 0.00 -13.79
C ARG A 152 -4.74 1.17 -14.25
N PHE A 153 -3.42 1.02 -14.21
CA PHE A 153 -2.51 1.96 -14.84
C PHE A 153 -2.13 1.48 -16.25
N GLY A 154 -2.09 2.42 -17.20
CA GLY A 154 -1.71 2.12 -18.58
C GLY A 154 -0.22 2.26 -18.84
N SER A 155 0.48 3.05 -18.03
CA SER A 155 1.91 3.31 -18.17
C SER A 155 2.50 3.79 -16.84
N GLY A 156 3.82 3.68 -16.67
CA GLY A 156 4.52 4.26 -15.52
C GLY A 156 4.31 5.78 -15.40
N ARG A 157 4.01 6.48 -16.50
CA ARG A 157 3.71 7.92 -16.47
C ARG A 157 2.45 8.25 -15.67
N HIS A 158 1.46 7.35 -15.64
CA HIS A 158 0.27 7.55 -14.81
C HIS A 158 0.65 7.56 -13.32
N ILE A 159 1.55 6.67 -12.91
CA ILE A 159 2.03 6.57 -11.53
C ILE A 159 2.84 7.82 -11.15
N LEU A 160 3.73 8.26 -12.03
CA LEU A 160 4.48 9.51 -11.83
C LEU A 160 3.55 10.72 -11.72
N PHE A 161 2.51 10.79 -12.55
CA PHE A 161 1.50 11.84 -12.48
C PHE A 161 0.74 11.79 -11.15
N CYS A 162 0.31 10.62 -10.68
CA CYS A 162 -0.31 10.47 -9.37
C CYS A 162 0.61 10.95 -8.24
N GLY A 163 1.89 10.61 -8.30
CA GLY A 163 2.90 11.08 -7.34
C GLY A 163 3.06 12.59 -7.34
N ALA A 164 3.30 13.19 -8.50
CA ALA A 164 3.44 14.63 -8.66
C ALA A 164 2.20 15.38 -8.13
N PHE A 165 1.02 14.94 -8.54
CA PHE A 165 -0.23 15.58 -8.16
C PHE A 165 -0.54 15.40 -6.67
N SER A 166 -0.28 14.21 -6.10
CA SER A 166 -0.42 13.95 -4.66
C SER A 166 0.47 14.89 -3.84
N GLY A 167 1.76 14.99 -4.20
CA GLY A 167 2.71 15.89 -3.54
C GLY A 167 2.33 17.37 -3.66
N PHE A 168 1.86 17.79 -4.83
CA PHE A 168 1.37 19.16 -5.05
C PHE A 168 0.14 19.48 -4.19
N VAL A 169 -0.88 18.61 -4.19
CA VAL A 169 -2.09 18.81 -3.39
C VAL A 169 -1.77 18.82 -1.91
N PHE A 170 -0.92 17.89 -1.46
CA PHE A 170 -0.47 17.85 -0.07
C PHE A 170 0.18 19.18 0.33
N ALA A 171 1.16 19.65 -0.45
CA ALA A 171 1.85 20.91 -0.17
C ALA A 171 0.91 22.11 -0.16
N ALA A 172 -0.05 22.16 -1.09
CA ALA A 172 -1.02 23.23 -1.16
C ALA A 172 -1.88 23.32 0.11
N VAL A 173 -2.36 22.16 0.61
CA VAL A 173 -3.16 22.12 1.83
C VAL A 173 -2.31 22.39 3.06
N GLU A 174 -1.12 21.80 3.14
CA GLU A 174 -0.20 22.04 4.26
C GLU A 174 0.18 23.52 4.37
N ASN A 175 0.53 24.15 3.25
CA ASN A 175 0.82 25.58 3.22
C ASN A 175 -0.40 26.42 3.61
N PHE A 176 -1.59 26.03 3.18
CA PHE A 176 -2.82 26.70 3.59
C PHE A 176 -3.02 26.63 5.10
N LEU A 177 -2.88 25.44 5.70
CA LEU A 177 -2.97 25.25 7.16
C LEU A 177 -1.88 26.05 7.87
N TYR A 178 -0.64 26.03 7.37
CA TYR A 178 0.45 26.72 8.02
C TYR A 178 0.27 28.24 8.04
N LEU A 179 -0.12 28.82 6.90
CA LEU A 179 -0.24 30.27 6.74
C LEU A 179 -1.53 30.86 7.34
N ASN A 180 -2.56 30.04 7.57
CA ASN A 180 -3.85 30.53 8.08
C ASN A 180 -4.20 30.01 9.48
N VAL A 181 -3.55 28.94 9.95
CA VAL A 181 -3.88 28.30 11.23
C VAL A 181 -2.67 28.33 12.18
N TYR A 182 -1.48 27.96 11.71
CA TYR A 182 -0.32 27.79 12.60
C TYR A 182 0.51 29.06 12.80
N VAL A 183 0.64 29.91 11.78
CA VAL A 183 1.41 31.16 11.87
C VAL A 183 0.50 32.36 11.75
N PRO A 184 0.23 33.10 12.85
CA PRO A 184 -0.50 34.34 12.77
C PRO A 184 0.35 35.42 12.09
N ASN A 185 -0.23 36.12 11.10
CA ASN A 185 0.43 37.19 10.33
C ASN A 185 1.77 36.77 9.67
N PRO A 186 1.77 35.79 8.75
CA PRO A 186 2.99 35.34 8.09
C PRO A 186 3.63 36.45 7.25
N SER A 187 4.96 36.51 7.22
CA SER A 187 5.70 37.45 6.37
C SER A 187 5.52 37.12 4.88
N GLU A 188 5.71 38.11 4.00
CA GLU A 188 5.65 37.89 2.54
C GLU A 188 6.71 36.88 2.07
N ASN A 189 7.89 36.91 2.68
CA ASN A 189 8.98 35.98 2.39
C ASN A 189 8.60 34.54 2.75
N LEU A 190 8.00 34.32 3.92
CA LEU A 190 7.54 32.99 4.35
C LEU A 190 6.46 32.45 3.42
N ILE A 191 5.50 33.30 3.01
CA ILE A 191 4.46 32.92 2.04
C ILE A 191 5.11 32.46 0.73
N LEU A 192 6.03 33.25 0.19
CA LEU A 192 6.71 32.93 -1.07
C LEU A 192 7.53 31.64 -0.94
N TRP A 193 8.29 31.49 0.13
CA TRP A 193 9.11 30.31 0.41
C TRP A 193 8.26 29.04 0.47
N ARG A 194 7.15 29.08 1.20
CA ARG A 194 6.19 27.97 1.33
C ARG A 194 5.64 27.55 -0.03
N TRP A 195 5.14 28.50 -0.81
CA TRP A 195 4.52 28.21 -2.11
C TRP A 195 5.50 27.86 -3.23
N THR A 196 6.80 28.07 -3.02
CA THR A 196 7.84 27.72 -4.01
C THR A 196 8.67 26.53 -3.55
N VAL A 197 9.46 26.68 -2.49
CA VAL A 197 10.41 25.68 -2.01
C VAL A 197 9.70 24.48 -1.41
N CYS A 198 8.72 24.66 -0.52
CA CYS A 198 8.02 23.53 0.08
C CYS A 198 7.19 22.77 -0.97
N VAL A 199 6.49 23.47 -1.87
CA VAL A 199 5.77 22.82 -2.99
C VAL A 199 6.72 22.01 -3.87
N ALA A 200 7.87 22.58 -4.25
CA ALA A 200 8.88 21.87 -5.03
C ALA A 200 9.43 20.65 -4.29
N LEU A 201 9.71 20.76 -2.99
CA LEU A 201 10.19 19.67 -2.15
C LEU A 201 9.19 18.52 -2.10
N HIS A 202 7.94 18.76 -1.72
CA HIS A 202 6.95 17.69 -1.58
C HIS A 202 6.63 17.05 -2.92
N THR A 203 6.47 17.85 -3.97
CA THR A 203 6.22 17.34 -5.33
C THR A 203 7.40 16.49 -5.80
N GLY A 204 8.63 16.96 -5.59
CA GLY A 204 9.85 16.25 -5.95
C GLY A 204 10.02 14.92 -5.21
N CYS A 205 9.82 14.92 -3.89
CA CYS A 205 9.89 13.71 -3.07
C CYS A 205 8.82 12.68 -3.48
N SER A 206 7.60 13.14 -3.75
CA SER A 206 6.50 12.28 -4.19
C SER A 206 6.73 11.68 -5.58
N VAL A 207 7.29 12.46 -6.50
CA VAL A 207 7.73 11.96 -7.82
C VAL A 207 8.83 10.93 -7.65
N LEU A 208 9.83 11.21 -6.80
CA LEU A 208 10.94 10.30 -6.56
C LEU A 208 10.47 8.94 -6.04
N ALA A 209 9.62 8.93 -5.02
CA ALA A 209 9.03 7.71 -4.49
C ALA A 209 8.20 6.97 -5.57
N SER A 210 7.47 7.72 -6.40
CA SER A 210 6.69 7.18 -7.52
C SER A 210 7.54 6.61 -8.66
N VAL A 211 8.80 7.03 -8.83
CA VAL A 211 9.75 6.39 -9.77
C VAL A 211 10.01 4.95 -9.35
N GLY A 212 10.23 4.68 -8.07
CA GLY A 212 10.40 3.32 -7.56
C GLY A 212 9.17 2.46 -7.83
N LEU A 213 8.00 3.02 -7.57
CA LEU A 213 6.74 2.33 -7.80
C LEU A 213 6.46 2.07 -9.30
N ALA A 214 6.77 3.04 -10.17
CA ALA A 214 6.64 2.89 -11.61
C ALA A 214 7.56 1.81 -12.19
N ARG A 215 8.76 1.63 -11.60
CA ARG A 215 9.68 0.53 -11.96
C ARG A 215 9.10 -0.82 -11.57
N VAL A 216 8.63 -0.97 -10.33
CA VAL A 216 7.98 -2.20 -9.86
C VAL A 216 6.76 -2.55 -10.72
N TRP A 217 5.94 -1.55 -11.04
CA TRP A 217 4.81 -1.73 -11.95
C TRP A 217 5.27 -2.22 -13.33
N LYS A 218 6.26 -1.57 -13.93
CA LYS A 218 6.76 -1.94 -15.26
C LYS A 218 7.26 -3.39 -15.28
N GLU A 219 8.09 -3.76 -14.31
CA GLU A 219 8.62 -5.12 -14.17
C GLU A 219 7.50 -6.15 -14.01
N SER A 220 6.49 -5.86 -13.17
CA SER A 220 5.32 -6.74 -12.98
C SER A 220 4.53 -6.92 -14.27
N MET A 221 4.32 -5.84 -15.02
CA MET A 221 3.54 -5.85 -16.26
C MET A 221 4.27 -6.57 -17.39
N GLU A 222 5.59 -6.39 -17.52
CA GLU A 222 6.43 -7.06 -18.51
C GLU A 222 6.62 -8.55 -18.19
N ALA A 223 6.89 -8.89 -16.93
CA ALA A 223 7.14 -10.26 -16.50
C ALA A 223 5.86 -11.07 -16.24
N ARG A 224 4.69 -10.43 -16.23
CA ARG A 224 3.40 -11.04 -15.84
C ARG A 224 3.44 -11.69 -14.46
N LYS A 225 4.16 -11.08 -13.52
CA LYS A 225 4.37 -11.57 -12.14
C LYS A 225 3.85 -10.57 -11.11
N ARG A 226 3.58 -11.05 -9.91
CA ARG A 226 3.16 -10.21 -8.78
C ARG A 226 4.17 -9.07 -8.54
N PRO A 227 3.70 -7.84 -8.26
CA PRO A 227 4.56 -6.71 -7.95
C PRO A 227 5.36 -6.95 -6.66
N GLN A 228 6.67 -6.75 -6.72
CA GLN A 228 7.53 -6.82 -5.54
C GLN A 228 7.72 -5.42 -4.95
N ILE A 229 6.76 -4.96 -4.14
CA ILE A 229 6.73 -3.58 -3.58
C ILE A 229 8.01 -3.24 -2.80
N GLY A 230 8.66 -4.23 -2.18
CA GLY A 230 9.94 -4.06 -1.50
C GLY A 230 11.03 -3.42 -2.38
N ARG A 231 10.99 -3.62 -3.70
CA ARG A 231 11.96 -3.01 -4.65
C ARG A 231 11.76 -1.50 -4.83
N ALA A 232 10.59 -0.95 -4.45
CA ALA A 232 10.34 0.49 -4.45
C ALA A 232 10.86 1.19 -3.17
N LEU A 233 11.14 0.45 -2.08
CA LEU A 233 11.53 1.01 -0.78
C LEU A 233 12.75 1.94 -0.84
N PRO A 234 13.83 1.66 -1.61
CA PRO A 234 14.97 2.58 -1.67
C PRO A 234 14.59 3.98 -2.14
N TYR A 235 13.60 4.09 -3.04
CA TYR A 235 13.12 5.39 -3.54
C TYR A 235 12.30 6.13 -2.48
N LEU A 236 11.45 5.41 -1.75
CA LEU A 236 10.69 5.97 -0.64
C LEU A 236 11.63 6.43 0.49
N ILE A 237 12.61 5.61 0.86
CA ILE A 237 13.62 5.97 1.87
C ILE A 237 14.39 7.23 1.45
N MET A 238 14.77 7.33 0.17
CA MET A 238 15.46 8.52 -0.34
C MET A 238 14.57 9.77 -0.30
N ALA A 239 13.29 9.65 -0.64
CA ALA A 239 12.33 10.75 -0.49
C ALA A 239 12.17 11.19 0.97
N ILE A 240 12.01 10.24 1.89
CA ILE A 240 11.94 10.50 3.34
C ILE A 240 13.21 11.19 3.83
N ALA A 241 14.39 10.72 3.41
CA ALA A 241 15.66 11.29 3.83
C ALA A 241 15.83 12.73 3.33
N ILE A 242 15.53 13.01 2.06
CA ILE A 242 15.62 14.37 1.48
C ILE A 242 14.68 15.33 2.22
N HIS A 243 13.43 14.91 2.41
CA HIS A 243 12.43 15.70 3.11
C HIS A 243 12.83 15.93 4.58
N GLY A 244 13.21 14.86 5.28
CA GLY A 244 13.64 14.91 6.67
C GLY A 244 14.87 15.80 6.90
N LEU A 245 15.86 15.72 6.01
CA LEU A 245 17.03 16.60 6.04
C LEU A 245 16.63 18.06 5.88
N TYR A 246 15.75 18.37 4.91
CA TYR A 246 15.26 19.73 4.73
C TYR A 246 14.55 20.27 5.99
N ASN A 247 13.62 19.49 6.55
CA ASN A 247 12.88 19.89 7.74
C ASN A 247 13.82 20.07 8.95
N GLY A 248 14.77 19.16 9.14
CA GLY A 248 15.77 19.27 10.20
C GLY A 248 16.66 20.49 10.06
N SER A 249 17.12 20.79 8.84
CA SER A 249 17.89 22.00 8.57
C SER A 249 17.10 23.27 8.87
N ALA A 250 15.82 23.32 8.49
CA ALA A 250 14.95 24.47 8.77
C ALA A 250 14.78 24.70 10.29
N VAL A 251 14.52 23.63 11.06
CA VAL A 251 14.40 23.69 12.52
C VAL A 251 15.71 24.15 13.18
N LEU A 252 16.85 23.61 12.74
CA LEU A 252 18.16 23.98 13.30
C LEU A 252 18.51 25.44 13.02
N LEU A 253 18.29 25.90 11.79
CA LEU A 253 18.54 27.29 11.41
C LEU A 253 17.66 28.27 12.19
N ALA A 254 16.38 27.95 12.37
CA ALA A 254 15.47 28.72 13.22
C ALA A 254 15.97 28.77 14.68
N ALA A 255 16.49 27.66 15.22
CA ALA A 255 17.08 27.61 16.55
C ALA A 255 18.35 28.49 16.69
N PHE A 256 19.03 28.81 15.59
CA PHE A 256 20.15 29.76 15.54
C PHE A 256 19.74 31.20 15.19
N GLY A 257 18.44 31.50 15.14
CA GLY A 257 17.93 32.84 14.88
C GLY A 257 17.94 33.24 13.39
N VAL A 258 17.97 32.27 12.48
CA VAL A 258 17.75 32.52 11.05
C VAL A 258 16.26 32.37 10.76
N ASP A 259 15.61 33.49 10.45
CA ASP A 259 14.19 33.53 10.07
C ASP A 259 14.03 33.42 8.54
N PHE A 260 12.96 32.78 8.08
CA PHE A 260 12.59 32.58 6.67
C PHE A 260 11.22 33.19 6.36
#